data_AF-A0A940QUS3-F1
#
_entry.id   AF-A0A940QUS3-F1
#
_cell.length_a   1.000
_cell.length_b   1.000
_cell.length_c   1.000
_cell.angle_alpha   90.00
_cell.angle_beta   90.00
_cell.angle_gamma   90.00
#
_symmetry.space_group_name_H-M   'P 1'
#
loop_
_entity.id
_entity.type
_entity.pdbx_description
1 polymer ?
#
loop_
_entity_poly.entity_id
_entity_poly.type
_entity_poly.pdbx_seq_one_letter_code
_entity_poly.pdbx_strand_id
1 'polypeptide(L)'
;VTSRRVEAMGAVRKLSVAVMVDGTWTGEGEARTFVARPQEEIDRYRELIKRAVGFNEERGDQIEVASAPFQVPAAVEAPEGPGIVARLGAFSEVLWRIAGLVVVLVVVLTVIRPFLLAMASRAPVTASEPYLPPPTARATVGATSGGADLPVPAGMLHMASQNPERTAEVIRQWLGQK
;
A
#
# COMPACT_ATOMS: atom_id res chain seq x y z
N VAL A 1 23.36 34.94 -90.47
CA VAL A 1 23.82 35.13 -89.07
C VAL A 1 23.37 33.92 -88.28
N THR A 2 24.28 33.02 -87.90
CA THR A 2 23.96 31.81 -87.13
C THR A 2 24.18 32.10 -85.64
N SER A 3 23.10 32.09 -84.87
CA SER A 3 23.13 32.22 -83.41
C SER A 3 23.38 30.85 -82.78
N ARG A 4 24.50 30.68 -82.06
CA ARG A 4 24.78 29.52 -81.23
C ARG A 4 24.55 29.91 -79.77
N ARG A 5 23.52 29.34 -79.13
CA ARG A 5 23.26 29.52 -77.70
C ARG A 5 23.81 28.31 -76.94
N VAL A 6 24.79 28.54 -76.08
CA VAL A 6 25.33 27.54 -75.16
C VAL A 6 24.55 27.67 -73.87
N GLU A 7 23.70 26.70 -73.54
CA GLU A 7 23.00 26.68 -72.26
C GLU A 7 23.94 26.17 -71.17
N ALA A 8 24.04 26.92 -70.06
CA ALA A 8 24.87 26.55 -68.92
C ALA A 8 24.27 25.31 -68.24
N MET A 9 25.07 24.24 -68.13
CA MET A 9 24.67 23.04 -67.42
C MET A 9 24.69 23.31 -65.91
N GLY A 10 23.53 23.22 -65.25
CA GLY A 10 23.41 23.45 -63.80
C GLY A 10 22.18 24.21 -63.32
N ALA A 11 21.08 24.22 -64.07
CA ALA A 11 19.86 24.91 -63.64
C ALA A 11 19.25 24.26 -62.37
N VAL A 12 18.88 25.09 -61.40
CA VAL A 12 18.18 24.66 -60.19
C VAL A 12 16.77 24.20 -60.56
N ARG A 13 16.42 22.95 -60.21
CA ARG A 13 15.11 22.36 -60.50
C ARG A 13 14.05 22.58 -59.43
N LYS A 14 14.46 22.67 -58.16
CA LYS A 14 13.57 22.88 -57.00
C LYS A 14 14.39 23.36 -55.81
N LEU A 15 13.85 24.31 -55.05
CA LEU A 15 14.36 24.70 -53.73
C LEU A 15 13.38 24.31 -52.62
N SER A 16 13.91 23.89 -51.49
CA SER A 16 13.12 23.58 -50.29
C SER A 16 13.85 24.13 -49.08
N VAL A 17 13.22 25.08 -48.40
CA VAL A 17 13.85 25.83 -47.31
C VAL A 17 12.93 25.79 -46.10
N ALA A 18 13.44 25.29 -44.98
CA ALA A 18 12.75 25.31 -43.70
C ALA A 18 13.55 26.19 -42.74
N VAL A 19 12.89 27.16 -42.12
CA VAL A 19 13.54 28.11 -41.20
C VAL A 19 12.80 28.11 -39.88
N MET A 20 13.53 27.88 -38.80
CA MET A 20 13.02 27.99 -37.44
C MET A 20 13.50 29.30 -36.82
N VAL A 21 12.59 30.05 -36.20
CA VAL A 21 12.88 31.36 -35.62
C VAL A 21 12.60 31.33 -34.11
N ASP A 22 13.62 31.65 -33.33
CA ASP A 22 13.46 31.72 -31.88
C ASP A 22 12.53 32.87 -31.48
N GLY A 23 11.79 32.60 -30.40
CA GLY A 23 10.92 33.57 -29.76
C GLY A 23 11.69 34.65 -29.01
N THR A 24 10.95 35.45 -28.27
CA THR A 24 11.54 36.33 -27.26
C THR A 24 11.39 35.68 -25.89
N TRP A 25 12.36 35.93 -25.02
CA TRP A 25 12.35 35.43 -23.66
C TRP A 25 12.03 36.60 -22.74
N THR A 26 10.99 36.48 -21.93
CA THR A 26 10.63 37.48 -20.92
C THR A 26 10.91 36.92 -19.52
N GLY A 27 11.57 37.71 -18.67
CA GLY A 27 11.98 37.32 -17.31
C GLY A 27 13.49 37.25 -17.10
N GLU A 28 13.91 37.14 -15.83
CA GLU A 28 15.31 37.03 -15.41
C GLU A 28 15.61 35.66 -14.79
N GLY A 29 16.84 35.18 -14.96
CA GLY A 29 17.32 33.93 -14.34
C GLY A 29 16.79 32.64 -14.98
N GLU A 30 16.49 31.64 -14.14
CA GLU A 30 16.07 30.27 -14.53
C GLU A 30 14.57 30.20 -14.90
N ALA A 31 13.79 31.25 -14.60
CA ALA A 31 12.35 31.34 -14.85
C ALA A 31 12.01 32.18 -16.10
N ARG A 32 12.81 32.07 -17.17
CA ARG A 32 12.52 32.75 -18.44
C ARG A 32 11.29 32.12 -19.09
N THR A 33 10.26 32.92 -19.34
CA THR A 33 9.06 32.48 -20.04
C THR A 33 9.27 32.68 -21.54
N PHE A 34 8.99 31.64 -22.32
CA PHE A 34 9.04 31.72 -23.77
C PHE A 34 7.81 32.46 -24.31
N VAL A 35 8.06 33.47 -25.14
CA VAL A 35 7.02 34.19 -25.88
C VAL A 35 7.24 33.94 -27.37
N ALA A 36 6.29 33.23 -27.98
CA ALA A 36 6.29 33.00 -29.42
C ALA A 36 6.20 34.35 -30.16
N ARG A 37 6.89 34.43 -31.31
CA ARG A 37 6.88 35.64 -32.14
C ARG A 37 5.47 35.86 -32.72
N PRO A 38 5.02 37.12 -32.86
CA PRO A 38 3.76 37.41 -33.51
C PRO A 38 3.77 36.95 -34.97
N GLN A 39 2.63 36.51 -35.48
CA GLN A 39 2.49 35.99 -36.85
C GLN A 39 2.94 37.02 -37.91
N GLU A 40 2.71 38.31 -37.65
CA GLU A 40 3.14 39.41 -38.51
C GLU A 40 4.67 39.48 -38.71
N GLU A 41 5.47 39.11 -37.69
CA GLU A 41 6.92 38.99 -37.83
C GLU A 41 7.31 37.79 -38.68
N ILE A 42 6.65 36.65 -38.45
CA ILE A 42 6.88 35.42 -39.21
C ILE A 42 6.58 35.62 -40.70
N ASP A 43 5.51 36.34 -41.02
CA ASP A 43 5.15 36.65 -42.40
C ASP A 43 6.17 37.57 -43.07
N ARG A 44 6.69 38.58 -42.33
CA ARG A 44 7.79 39.43 -42.80
C ARG A 44 9.07 38.64 -43.06
N TYR A 45 9.42 37.71 -42.18
CA TYR A 45 10.58 36.83 -42.40
C TYR A 45 10.40 35.94 -43.63
N ARG A 46 9.21 35.37 -43.81
CA ARG A 46 8.91 34.55 -45.00
C ARG A 46 9.12 35.33 -46.29
N GLU A 47 8.66 36.57 -46.35
CA GLU A 47 8.83 37.44 -47.53
C GLU A 47 10.31 37.80 -47.77
N LEU A 48 11.07 38.12 -46.71
CA LEU A 48 12.49 38.39 -46.83
C LEU A 48 13.27 37.17 -47.35
N ILE A 49 12.97 36.00 -46.81
CA ILE A 49 13.59 34.73 -47.22
C ILE A 49 13.26 34.42 -48.68
N LYS A 50 11.98 34.57 -49.09
CA LYS A 50 11.56 34.39 -50.50
C LYS A 50 12.41 35.20 -51.47
N ARG A 51 12.66 36.47 -51.14
CA ARG A 51 13.49 37.37 -51.96
C ARG A 51 14.96 36.98 -51.93
N ALA A 52 15.49 36.61 -50.77
CA ALA A 52 16.89 36.23 -50.61
C ALA A 52 17.27 34.94 -51.37
N VAL A 53 16.37 33.96 -51.41
CA VAL A 53 16.63 32.66 -52.08
C VAL A 53 16.21 32.63 -53.55
N GLY A 54 15.53 33.68 -54.03
CA GLY A 54 14.98 33.72 -55.39
C GLY A 54 13.86 32.69 -55.59
N PHE A 55 12.92 32.66 -54.64
CA PHE A 55 11.75 31.78 -54.66
C PHE A 55 11.02 31.86 -56.02
N ASN A 56 10.76 30.69 -56.61
CA ASN A 56 10.02 30.57 -57.85
C ASN A 56 8.92 29.52 -57.69
N GLU A 57 7.66 29.96 -57.81
CA GLU A 57 6.48 29.11 -57.69
C GLU A 57 6.33 28.14 -58.87
N GLU A 58 6.69 28.57 -60.09
CA GLU A 58 6.68 27.72 -61.29
C GLU A 58 7.72 26.59 -61.22
N ARG A 59 8.81 26.81 -60.49
CA ARG A 59 9.82 25.80 -60.17
C ARG A 59 9.35 24.82 -59.09
N GLY A 60 8.24 25.11 -58.40
CA GLY A 60 7.72 24.31 -57.30
C GLY A 60 8.53 24.45 -56.02
N ASP A 61 9.13 25.63 -55.79
CA ASP A 61 9.86 25.91 -54.56
C ASP A 61 8.92 25.91 -53.35
N GLN A 62 9.47 25.54 -52.18
CA GLN A 62 8.72 25.50 -50.92
C GLN A 62 9.51 26.18 -49.81
N ILE A 63 8.83 27.03 -49.04
CA ILE A 63 9.42 27.74 -47.90
C ILE A 63 8.46 27.65 -46.71
N GLU A 64 8.95 27.06 -45.62
CA GLU A 64 8.24 27.03 -44.34
C GLU A 64 9.01 27.77 -43.26
N VAL A 65 8.28 28.54 -42.46
CA VAL A 65 8.83 29.31 -41.34
C VAL A 65 7.97 29.06 -40.11
N ALA A 66 8.59 28.55 -39.06
CA ALA A 66 7.94 28.27 -37.78
C ALA A 66 8.67 28.94 -36.62
N SER A 67 7.92 29.38 -35.61
CA SER A 67 8.51 29.89 -34.36
C SER A 67 8.49 28.80 -33.29
N ALA A 68 9.65 28.50 -32.74
CA ALA A 68 9.79 27.53 -31.66
C ALA A 68 11.00 27.90 -30.78
N PRO A 69 10.95 27.59 -29.47
CA PRO A 69 12.06 27.83 -28.56
C PRO A 69 13.27 26.98 -28.95
N PHE A 70 14.43 27.61 -29.13
CA PHE A 70 15.68 26.88 -29.36
C PHE A 70 16.22 26.22 -28.10
N GLN A 71 16.00 26.88 -26.97
CA GLN A 71 16.28 26.33 -25.66
C GLN A 71 14.95 25.83 -25.11
N VAL A 72 14.76 24.51 -25.10
CA VAL A 72 13.77 23.93 -24.21
C VAL A 72 14.33 24.23 -22.81
N PRO A 73 13.69 25.08 -21.97
CA PRO A 73 14.09 25.13 -20.56
C PRO A 73 14.10 23.68 -20.12
N ALA A 74 15.23 23.21 -19.57
CA ALA A 74 15.38 21.82 -19.11
C ALA A 74 14.04 21.48 -18.49
N ALA A 75 13.30 20.57 -19.14
CA ALA A 75 11.91 20.37 -18.79
C ALA A 75 11.94 20.23 -17.27
N VAL A 76 11.31 21.17 -16.56
CA VAL A 76 10.72 20.75 -15.29
C VAL A 76 9.81 19.67 -15.80
N GLU A 77 10.28 18.43 -15.71
CA GLU A 77 9.60 17.23 -16.18
C GLU A 77 8.17 17.50 -15.81
N ALA A 78 7.32 17.78 -16.81
CA ALA A 78 5.92 18.03 -16.55
C ALA A 78 5.51 16.81 -15.75
N PRO A 79 5.23 16.93 -14.43
CA PRO A 79 5.53 15.86 -13.48
C PRO A 79 4.92 14.62 -14.08
N GLU A 80 5.79 13.71 -14.56
CA GLU A 80 5.31 12.60 -15.37
C GLU A 80 4.39 11.85 -14.42
N GLY A 81 3.08 12.06 -14.61
CA GLY A 81 2.07 11.63 -13.65
C GLY A 81 2.37 10.17 -13.38
N PRO A 82 2.46 9.77 -12.10
CA PRO A 82 3.36 8.71 -11.63
C PRO A 82 3.40 7.59 -12.65
N GLY A 83 4.50 7.55 -13.40
CA GLY A 83 4.66 6.63 -14.52
C GLY A 83 4.31 5.23 -14.08
N ILE A 84 3.92 4.36 -15.01
CA ILE A 84 3.48 2.98 -14.71
C ILE A 84 4.46 2.29 -13.74
N VAL A 85 5.77 2.58 -13.85
CA VAL A 85 6.84 2.15 -12.94
C VAL A 85 6.68 2.68 -11.50
N ALA A 86 6.42 3.98 -11.31
CA ALA A 86 6.15 4.58 -10.00
C ALA A 86 4.85 4.04 -9.37
N ARG A 87 3.84 3.76 -10.20
CA ARG A 87 2.60 3.10 -9.75
C ARG A 87 2.88 1.66 -9.28
N LEU A 88 3.67 0.88 -10.02
CA LEU A 88 4.08 -0.46 -9.60
C LEU A 88 4.91 -0.43 -8.30
N GLY A 89 5.81 0.54 -8.14
CA GLY A 89 6.57 0.75 -6.91
C GLY A 89 5.68 1.03 -5.70
N ALA A 90 4.72 1.96 -5.85
CA ALA A 90 3.76 2.26 -4.80
C ALA A 90 2.86 1.07 -4.44
N PHE A 91 2.44 0.27 -5.43
CA PHE A 91 1.70 -0.96 -5.18
C PHE A 91 2.52 -1.97 -4.38
N SER A 92 3.81 -2.12 -4.68
CA SER A 92 4.68 -3.06 -3.97
C SER A 92 4.90 -2.68 -2.49
N GLU A 93 5.04 -1.39 -2.21
CA GLU A 93 5.20 -0.86 -0.85
C GLU A 93 3.92 -1.07 -0.02
N VAL A 94 2.75 -0.80 -0.61
CA VAL A 94 1.45 -1.04 0.04
C VAL A 94 1.25 -2.54 0.29
N LEU A 95 1.63 -3.39 -0.66
CA LEU A 95 1.49 -4.84 -0.54
C LEU A 95 2.36 -5.40 0.59
N TRP A 96 3.59 -4.91 0.74
CA TRP A 96 4.48 -5.28 1.86
C TRP A 96 3.92 -4.86 3.22
N ARG A 97 3.34 -3.67 3.32
CA ARG A 97 2.68 -3.19 4.55
C ARG A 97 1.46 -4.05 4.91
N ILE A 98 0.61 -4.37 3.94
CA ILE A 98 -0.55 -5.24 4.14
C ILE A 98 -0.10 -6.65 4.51
N ALA A 99 0.92 -7.20 3.82
CA ALA A 99 1.48 -8.51 4.14
C ALA A 99 2.00 -8.57 5.58
N GLY A 100 2.73 -7.54 6.03
CA GLY A 100 3.16 -7.43 7.42
C GLY A 100 2.00 -7.43 8.42
N LEU A 101 0.95 -6.65 8.15
CA LEU A 101 -0.26 -6.61 8.99
C LEU A 101 -0.95 -7.98 9.07
N VAL A 102 -1.08 -8.68 7.94
CA VAL A 102 -1.68 -10.02 7.86
C VAL A 102 -0.86 -11.04 8.63
N VAL A 103 0.48 -11.01 8.52
CA VAL A 103 1.36 -11.90 9.28
C VAL A 103 1.18 -11.70 10.78
N VAL A 104 1.16 -10.44 11.25
CA VAL A 104 0.91 -10.14 12.66
C VAL A 104 -0.46 -10.67 13.10
N LEU A 105 -1.50 -10.44 12.31
CA LEU A 105 -2.85 -10.93 12.61
C LEU A 105 -2.91 -12.46 12.71
N VAL A 106 -2.25 -13.17 11.78
CA VAL A 106 -2.16 -14.64 11.80
C VAL A 106 -1.45 -15.11 13.06
N VAL A 107 -0.33 -14.50 13.44
CA VAL A 107 0.42 -14.86 14.67
C VAL A 107 -0.42 -14.63 15.92
N VAL A 108 -1.15 -13.52 16.01
CA VAL A 108 -2.06 -13.23 17.13
C VAL A 108 -3.15 -14.31 17.23
N LEU A 109 -3.72 -14.72 16.09
CA LEU A 109 -4.79 -15.72 16.06
C LEU A 109 -4.30 -17.15 16.29
N THR A 110 -3.09 -17.50 15.87
CA THR A 110 -2.54 -18.86 15.97
C THR A 110 -1.69 -19.12 17.21
N VAL A 111 -1.11 -18.10 17.82
CA VAL A 111 -0.24 -18.26 19.00
C VAL A 111 -0.89 -17.64 20.24
N ILE A 112 -1.18 -16.34 20.18
CA ILE A 112 -1.67 -15.60 21.36
C ILE A 112 -3.08 -16.05 21.75
N ARG A 113 -3.99 -16.14 20.78
CA ARG A 113 -5.38 -16.55 21.04
C ARG A 113 -5.49 -17.95 21.66
N PRO A 114 -4.88 -19.03 21.13
CA PRO A 114 -4.97 -20.33 21.78
C PRO A 114 -4.22 -20.38 23.11
N PHE A 115 -3.15 -19.59 23.30
CA PHE A 115 -2.47 -19.53 24.59
C PHE A 115 -3.32 -18.85 25.66
N LEU A 116 -3.97 -17.72 25.34
CA LEU A 116 -4.93 -17.05 26.22
C LEU A 116 -6.17 -17.91 26.49
N LEU A 117 -6.72 -18.58 25.46
CA LEU A 117 -7.84 -19.51 25.64
C LEU A 117 -7.42 -20.73 26.46
N ALA A 118 -6.25 -21.32 26.25
CA ALA A 118 -5.76 -22.46 27.04
C ALA A 118 -5.52 -22.08 28.51
N MET A 119 -5.07 -20.84 28.77
CA MET A 119 -4.95 -20.31 30.13
C MET A 119 -6.32 -19.98 30.75
N ALA A 120 -7.25 -19.37 30.01
CA ALA A 120 -8.59 -19.06 30.47
C ALA A 120 -9.46 -20.31 30.68
N SER A 121 -9.22 -21.38 29.91
CA SER A 121 -9.90 -22.68 30.06
C SER A 121 -9.47 -23.44 31.32
N ARG A 122 -8.46 -22.95 32.07
CA ARG A 122 -8.12 -23.43 33.42
C ARG A 122 -8.82 -22.65 34.54
N ALA A 123 -9.62 -21.63 34.22
CA ALA A 123 -10.56 -21.07 35.17
C ALA A 123 -11.91 -21.80 34.99
N PRO A 124 -12.42 -22.54 35.97
CA PRO A 124 -13.79 -23.02 35.90
C PRO A 124 -14.70 -21.79 35.86
N VAL A 125 -15.43 -21.65 34.76
CA VAL A 125 -16.49 -20.66 34.64
C VAL A 125 -17.60 -21.10 35.60
N THR A 126 -17.56 -20.64 36.85
CA THR A 126 -18.74 -20.62 37.70
C THR A 126 -19.68 -19.57 37.11
N ALA A 127 -20.51 -20.01 36.17
CA ALA A 127 -21.74 -19.32 35.83
C ALA A 127 -22.56 -19.23 37.12
N SER A 128 -22.70 -18.03 37.67
CA SER A 128 -23.61 -17.74 38.76
C SER A 128 -25.05 -17.84 38.23
N GLU A 129 -25.64 -19.02 38.37
CA GLU A 129 -27.08 -19.21 38.26
C GLU A 129 -27.71 -18.74 39.59
N PRO A 130 -28.70 -17.85 39.60
CA PRO A 130 -29.35 -17.41 40.83
C PRO A 130 -30.10 -18.59 41.47
N TYR A 131 -29.57 -19.06 42.58
CA TYR A 131 -30.20 -20.08 43.43
C TYR A 131 -31.49 -19.54 44.05
N LEU A 132 -32.63 -20.10 43.62
CA LEU A 132 -33.89 -20.09 44.38
C LEU A 132 -33.95 -21.37 45.23
N PRO A 133 -34.02 -21.27 46.58
CA PRO A 133 -34.20 -22.46 47.41
C PRO A 133 -35.63 -23.00 47.30
N PRO A 134 -35.84 -24.32 47.14
CA PRO A 134 -37.14 -24.94 47.35
C PRO A 134 -37.49 -25.00 48.86
N PRO A 135 -38.76 -24.87 49.25
CA PRO A 135 -39.15 -24.97 50.65
C PRO A 135 -39.26 -26.45 51.03
N THR A 136 -38.29 -27.00 51.75
CA THR A 136 -38.46 -28.31 52.38
C THR A 136 -39.11 -28.16 53.75
N ALA A 137 -40.36 -28.61 53.80
CA ALA A 137 -41.20 -28.72 54.97
C ALA A 137 -40.56 -29.52 56.11
N ARG A 138 -40.92 -29.11 57.33
CA ARG A 138 -40.69 -29.83 58.59
C ARG A 138 -41.39 -31.20 58.62
N ALA A 139 -40.69 -32.21 59.16
CA ALA A 139 -41.17 -33.22 60.12
C ALA A 139 -39.95 -34.05 60.58
N THR A 140 -39.46 -33.95 61.83
CA THR A 140 -39.72 -34.86 62.98
C THR A 140 -39.68 -36.35 62.59
N VAL A 141 -38.87 -37.26 63.17
CA VAL A 141 -38.84 -37.72 64.58
C VAL A 141 -37.61 -38.65 64.78
N GLY A 142 -37.05 -38.67 66.01
CA GLY A 142 -36.54 -39.89 66.69
C GLY A 142 -35.11 -40.35 66.36
N ALA A 143 -34.11 -40.03 67.17
CA ALA A 143 -33.71 -40.76 68.38
C ALA A 143 -33.24 -42.21 68.11
N THR A 144 -31.93 -42.48 68.19
CA THR A 144 -31.35 -43.31 69.26
C THR A 144 -29.83 -43.45 69.13
N SER A 145 -29.22 -43.41 70.30
CA SER A 145 -27.87 -43.75 70.75
C SER A 145 -26.89 -44.50 69.83
N GLY A 146 -25.65 -44.03 69.86
CA GLY A 146 -24.56 -44.87 70.39
C GLY A 146 -23.39 -45.13 69.46
N GLY A 147 -22.24 -44.55 69.82
CA GLY A 147 -20.95 -45.23 69.64
C GLY A 147 -20.00 -44.59 68.63
N ALA A 148 -18.87 -44.12 69.16
CA ALA A 148 -17.65 -43.68 68.46
C ALA A 148 -17.78 -42.41 67.61
N ASP A 149 -17.86 -41.30 68.35
CA ASP A 149 -17.49 -39.96 67.90
C ASP A 149 -15.99 -39.95 67.55
N LEU A 150 -15.66 -40.34 66.32
CA LEU A 150 -14.36 -40.05 65.74
C LEU A 150 -14.50 -38.72 65.01
N PRO A 151 -13.68 -37.70 65.34
CA PRO A 151 -13.70 -36.44 64.61
C PRO A 151 -13.14 -36.71 63.21
N VAL A 152 -14.03 -37.02 62.27
CA VAL A 152 -13.68 -37.11 60.86
C VAL A 152 -13.86 -35.70 60.28
N PRO A 153 -12.79 -34.90 60.10
CA PRO A 153 -12.91 -33.63 59.41
C PRO A 153 -13.61 -33.85 58.06
N ALA A 154 -14.67 -33.06 57.81
CA ALA A 154 -15.54 -33.13 56.63
C ALA A 154 -14.78 -33.04 55.28
N GLY A 155 -13.48 -32.71 55.29
CA GLY A 155 -12.59 -32.77 54.13
C GLY A 155 -12.15 -34.17 53.69
N MET A 156 -12.26 -35.21 54.53
CA MET A 156 -11.82 -36.56 54.16
C MET A 156 -12.74 -37.25 53.15
N LEU A 157 -14.04 -36.96 53.16
CA LEU A 157 -14.98 -37.54 52.19
C LEU A 157 -14.71 -37.03 50.75
N HIS A 158 -14.19 -35.81 50.62
CA HIS A 158 -13.81 -35.21 49.35
C HIS A 158 -12.39 -35.60 48.91
N MET A 159 -11.51 -35.95 49.86
CA MET A 159 -10.14 -36.39 49.59
C MET A 159 -10.10 -37.88 49.16
N ALA A 160 -11.01 -38.70 49.70
CA ALA A 160 -11.17 -40.10 49.34
C ALA A 160 -11.62 -40.31 47.88
N SER A 161 -12.42 -39.39 47.34
CA SER A 161 -12.88 -39.49 45.94
C SER A 161 -11.81 -39.07 44.93
N GLN A 162 -10.88 -38.21 45.31
CA GLN A 162 -9.85 -37.70 44.40
C GLN A 162 -8.58 -38.56 44.37
N ASN A 163 -8.18 -39.19 45.49
CA ASN A 163 -6.95 -39.98 45.56
C ASN A 163 -7.08 -41.17 46.55
N PRO A 164 -7.73 -42.28 46.14
CA PRO A 164 -7.94 -43.45 47.00
C PRO A 164 -6.63 -44.12 47.44
N GLU A 165 -5.63 -44.13 46.56
CA GLU A 165 -4.29 -44.72 46.79
C GLU A 165 -3.59 -44.10 48.02
N ARG A 166 -3.59 -42.77 48.14
CA ARG A 166 -2.94 -42.07 49.26
C ARG A 166 -3.69 -42.22 50.57
N THR A 167 -5.00 -42.41 50.51
CA THR A 167 -5.83 -42.62 51.71
C THR A 167 -5.57 -44.01 52.30
N ALA A 168 -5.35 -45.01 51.45
CA ALA A 168 -4.99 -46.36 51.89
C ALA A 168 -3.60 -46.42 52.56
N GLU A 169 -2.64 -45.60 52.10
CA GLU A 169 -1.30 -45.51 52.68
C GLU A 169 -1.35 -45.00 54.13
N VAL A 170 -2.15 -43.96 54.37
CA VAL A 170 -2.30 -43.36 55.71
C VAL A 170 -3.04 -44.30 56.66
N ILE A 171 -4.07 -45.00 56.19
CA ILE A 171 -4.76 -46.01 57.00
C ILE A 171 -3.81 -47.16 57.35
N ARG A 172 -2.97 -47.64 56.41
CA ARG A 172 -1.97 -48.66 56.69
C ARG A 172 -0.91 -48.19 57.68
N GLN A 173 -0.45 -46.95 57.57
CA GLN A 173 0.53 -46.37 58.48
C GLN A 173 -0.02 -46.28 59.91
N TRP A 174 -1.32 -46.02 60.05
CA TRP A 174 -1.99 -46.00 61.35
C TRP A 174 -2.27 -47.41 61.90
N LEU A 175 -2.54 -48.39 61.04
CA LEU A 175 -2.80 -49.78 61.45
C LEU A 175 -1.51 -50.57 61.75
N GLY A 176 -0.36 -50.13 61.24
CA GLY A 176 0.95 -50.78 61.44
C GLY A 176 1.63 -50.44 62.76
N GLN A 177 1.03 -49.56 63.58
CA GLN A 177 1.57 -49.16 64.88
C GLN A 177 0.74 -49.75 66.02
N LYS A 178 0.79 -51.07 66.17
CA LYS A 178 0.39 -51.76 67.41
C LYS A 178 1.26 -52.98 67.67
#